data_AF-A0A059C664-F1
#
_entry.id   AF-A0A059C664-F1
#
_cell.length_a   1.000
_cell.length_b   1.000
_cell.length_c   1.000
_cell.angle_alpha   90.00
_cell.angle_beta   90.00
_cell.angle_gamma   90.00
#
_symmetry.space_group_name_H-M   'P 1'
#
loop_
_entity.id
_entity.type
_entity.pdbx_description
1 polymer ?
#
loop_
_entity_poly.entity_id
_entity_poly.type
_entity_poly.pdbx_seq_one_letter_code
_entity_poly.pdbx_strand_id
1 'polypeptide(L)'
;MKHELTEMQKHISSQGLLVQDLVTGVCSELEDWNKSCGLNDVAEENPQVSEEQDLTLSELHNQRMILLDNIDVLLAEHKVEEAVEALVAEERKYPELKGSADSLSEEANSYRLAFLERKAMAEDQLVELVEQPLVNIAERRRALSCLIKLGKGPSAHQLLLKSFRDHLQKSIDVFLPSSSFCPRIFSATLAKLVFSSISATIKESGLIFGDNPAYTNRVVQWAEWEIEFFICLVKENAPSSETVSALHAACVCIQASLSYCSLLESQGLKLSKLLLVLLRPYIEEVLELNYRRARKAVLNLVESEENLTVSPRFVSPLSAFATSSDDALIDNGLRFIFAIDQLNFATLLHLMQKEKSDFEMLGFAMENWIMRYC
;
A
#
# COMPACT_ATOMS: atom_id res chain seq x y z
N MET A 1 -26.43 29.13 -17.89
CA MET A 1 -25.85 29.27 -16.52
C MET A 1 -26.87 29.08 -15.38
N LYS A 2 -27.86 29.95 -15.15
CA LYS A 2 -28.85 29.73 -14.03
C LYS A 2 -29.70 28.46 -14.19
N HIS A 3 -30.11 28.15 -15.41
CA HIS A 3 -30.93 26.97 -15.71
C HIS A 3 -30.16 25.65 -15.53
N GLU A 4 -28.92 25.58 -16.02
CA GLU A 4 -28.04 24.42 -15.85
C GLU A 4 -27.69 24.16 -14.38
N LEU A 5 -27.52 25.22 -13.57
CA LEU A 5 -27.32 25.09 -12.12
C LEU A 5 -28.54 24.49 -11.42
N THR A 6 -29.75 24.92 -11.79
CA THR A 6 -30.98 24.34 -11.23
C THR A 6 -31.19 22.88 -11.64
N GLU A 7 -30.74 22.51 -12.85
CA GLU A 7 -30.80 21.13 -13.35
C GLU A 7 -29.78 20.23 -12.64
N MET A 8 -28.54 20.71 -12.47
CA MET A 8 -27.52 20.03 -11.67
C MET A 8 -27.96 19.84 -10.21
N GLN A 9 -28.57 20.86 -9.60
CA GLN A 9 -29.08 20.76 -8.25
C GLN A 9 -30.19 19.71 -8.13
N LYS A 10 -31.09 19.64 -9.12
CA LYS A 10 -32.12 18.60 -9.19
C LYS A 10 -31.52 17.20 -9.33
N HIS A 11 -30.50 17.03 -10.16
CA HIS A 11 -29.81 15.74 -10.31
C HIS A 11 -29.11 15.30 -9.03
N ILE A 12 -28.38 16.21 -8.36
CA ILE A 12 -27.72 15.93 -7.08
C ILE A 12 -28.75 15.58 -5.99
N SER A 13 -29.88 16.29 -5.94
CA SER A 13 -30.97 15.95 -5.01
C SER A 13 -31.60 14.58 -5.30
N SER A 14 -31.78 14.23 -6.58
CA SER A 14 -32.30 12.90 -6.95
C SER A 14 -31.33 11.77 -6.62
N GLN A 15 -30.02 11.99 -6.77
CA GLN A 15 -29.00 11.04 -6.36
C GLN A 15 -28.93 10.93 -4.84
N GLY A 16 -29.12 12.03 -4.10
CA GLY A 16 -29.22 12.03 -2.64
C GLY A 16 -30.37 11.17 -2.12
N LEU A 17 -31.54 11.24 -2.76
CA LEU A 17 -32.69 10.39 -2.42
C LEU A 17 -32.41 8.91 -2.69
N LEU A 18 -31.79 8.57 -3.82
CA LEU A 18 -31.43 7.17 -4.13
C LEU A 18 -30.43 6.58 -3.14
N VAL A 19 -29.45 7.38 -2.69
CA VAL A 19 -28.50 6.96 -1.66
C VAL A 19 -29.22 6.78 -0.32
N GLN A 20 -30.15 7.66 0.03
CA GLN A 20 -30.92 7.56 1.26
C GLN A 20 -31.86 6.34 1.27
N ASP A 21 -32.50 6.04 0.15
CA ASP A 21 -33.34 4.84 -0.02
C ASP A 21 -32.50 3.56 0.05
N LEU A 22 -31.30 3.56 -0.54
CA LEU A 22 -30.37 2.43 -0.43
C LEU A 22 -29.90 2.21 1.02
N VAL A 23 -29.53 3.29 1.73
CA VAL A 23 -29.12 3.22 3.14
C VAL A 23 -30.29 2.72 4.01
N THR A 24 -31.50 3.21 3.77
CA THR A 24 -32.69 2.80 4.54
C THR A 24 -33.08 1.35 4.26
N GLY A 25 -32.97 0.90 3.01
CA GLY A 25 -33.18 -0.50 2.62
C GLY A 25 -32.17 -1.44 3.28
N VAL A 26 -30.89 -1.11 3.21
CA VAL A 26 -29.81 -1.92 3.82
C VAL A 26 -29.89 -1.94 5.34
N CYS A 27 -30.25 -0.82 5.99
CA CYS A 27 -30.46 -0.79 7.45
C CYS A 27 -31.66 -1.65 7.88
N SER A 28 -32.75 -1.65 7.10
CA SER A 28 -33.94 -2.44 7.41
C SER A 28 -33.68 -3.95 7.24
N GLU A 29 -32.98 -4.34 6.17
CA GLU A 29 -32.58 -5.74 5.95
C GLU A 29 -31.62 -6.24 7.03
N LEU A 30 -30.71 -5.36 7.51
CA LEU A 30 -29.78 -5.67 8.59
C LEU A 30 -30.50 -5.83 9.95
N GLU A 31 -31.51 -5.01 10.24
CA GLU A 31 -32.34 -5.15 11.44
C GLU A 31 -33.18 -6.43 11.45
N ASP A 32 -33.72 -6.84 10.29
CA ASP A 32 -34.47 -8.08 10.15
C ASP A 32 -33.58 -9.32 10.27
N TRP A 33 -32.35 -9.26 9.73
CA TRP A 33 -31.32 -10.26 9.98
C TRP A 33 -30.93 -10.35 11.46
N ASN A 34 -30.79 -9.20 12.14
CA ASN A 34 -30.41 -9.18 13.55
C ASN A 34 -31.50 -9.73 14.48
N LYS A 35 -32.78 -9.54 14.15
CA LYS A 35 -33.93 -10.17 14.86
C LYS A 35 -33.99 -11.67 14.64
N SER A 36 -33.52 -12.18 13.49
CA SER A 36 -33.48 -13.62 13.20
C SER A 36 -32.37 -14.38 13.95
N CYS A 37 -31.36 -13.67 14.48
CA CYS A 37 -30.25 -14.25 15.24
C CYS A 37 -30.37 -14.09 16.77
N GLY A 38 -31.45 -13.48 17.28
CA GLY A 38 -31.67 -13.27 18.72
C GLY A 38 -32.39 -14.44 19.39
N LEU A 39 -31.63 -15.27 20.11
CA LEU A 39 -32.13 -16.33 20.99
C LEU A 39 -33.08 -15.77 22.07
N ASN A 40 -34.26 -16.38 22.25
CA ASN A 40 -34.97 -16.36 23.52
C ASN A 40 -34.76 -17.70 24.22
N ASP A 41 -34.17 -17.62 25.41
CA ASP A 41 -34.01 -18.70 26.38
C ASP A 41 -35.08 -18.54 27.47
N VAL A 42 -35.87 -19.60 27.72
CA VAL A 42 -36.52 -19.87 29.01
C VAL A 42 -36.59 -21.40 29.20
N ALA A 43 -35.69 -21.92 30.02
CA ALA A 43 -35.84 -22.92 31.11
C ALA A 43 -37.18 -23.71 31.18
N GLU A 44 -37.24 -25.01 31.47
CA GLU A 44 -36.47 -25.80 32.45
C GLU A 44 -36.73 -27.33 32.26
N GLU A 45 -36.00 -28.15 33.05
CA GLU A 45 -36.11 -29.61 33.30
C GLU A 45 -35.25 -30.60 32.46
N ASN A 46 -34.08 -30.92 33.04
CA ASN A 46 -33.32 -32.18 32.90
C ASN A 46 -34.10 -33.35 33.59
N PRO A 47 -33.74 -34.65 33.49
CA PRO A 47 -32.53 -35.22 32.87
C PRO A 47 -32.75 -36.51 32.06
N GLN A 48 -32.08 -36.63 30.91
CA GLN A 48 -31.68 -37.96 30.43
C GLN A 48 -30.22 -37.97 29.97
N VAL A 49 -29.45 -38.70 30.76
CA VAL A 49 -28.16 -39.30 30.45
C VAL A 49 -28.20 -39.78 29.00
N SER A 50 -27.48 -39.10 28.12
CA SER A 50 -27.30 -39.57 26.75
C SER A 50 -26.28 -40.70 26.78
N GLU A 51 -26.80 -41.90 26.61
CA GLU A 51 -26.06 -43.10 26.30
C GLU A 51 -25.13 -42.82 25.11
N GLU A 52 -23.84 -43.10 25.28
CA GLU A 52 -22.89 -43.22 24.18
C GLU A 52 -23.46 -44.27 23.22
N GLN A 53 -24.01 -43.81 22.09
CA GLN A 53 -24.46 -44.70 21.03
C GLN A 53 -23.22 -45.26 20.33
N ASP A 54 -22.88 -46.49 20.70
CA ASP A 54 -21.87 -47.30 20.02
C ASP A 54 -22.40 -47.65 18.61
N LEU A 55 -22.11 -46.78 17.63
CA LEU A 55 -22.49 -46.98 16.24
C LEU A 55 -21.78 -48.21 15.69
N THR A 56 -22.51 -49.08 15.00
CA THR A 56 -21.89 -50.23 14.33
C THR A 56 -20.88 -49.78 13.26
N LEU A 57 -19.81 -50.55 13.07
CA LEU A 57 -18.75 -50.24 12.10
C LEU A 57 -19.28 -50.06 10.67
N SER A 58 -20.35 -50.78 10.31
CA SER A 58 -21.03 -50.66 9.00
C SER A 58 -21.82 -49.36 8.86
N GLU A 59 -22.50 -48.91 9.92
CA GLU A 59 -23.25 -47.65 9.90
C GLU A 59 -22.31 -46.46 9.78
N LEU A 60 -21.20 -46.50 10.51
CA LEU A 60 -20.14 -45.50 10.45
C LEU A 60 -19.50 -45.43 9.05
N HIS A 61 -19.26 -46.57 8.41
CA HIS A 61 -18.77 -46.61 7.03
C HIS A 61 -19.77 -45.98 6.03
N ASN A 62 -21.07 -46.26 6.17
CA ASN A 62 -22.10 -45.66 5.32
C ASN A 62 -22.17 -44.14 5.49
N GLN A 63 -22.13 -43.65 6.74
CA GLN A 63 -22.12 -42.21 7.02
C GLN A 63 -20.89 -41.51 6.42
N ARG A 64 -19.72 -42.15 6.50
CA ARG A 64 -18.47 -41.66 5.88
C ARG A 64 -18.60 -41.54 4.37
N MET A 65 -19.17 -42.53 3.69
CA MET A 65 -19.39 -42.48 2.24
C MET A 65 -20.34 -41.35 1.84
N ILE A 66 -21.50 -41.23 2.52
CA ILE A 66 -22.49 -40.19 2.25
C ILE A 66 -21.88 -38.79 2.39
N LEU A 67 -21.03 -38.59 3.41
CA LEU A 67 -20.34 -37.32 3.60
C LEU A 67 -19.38 -36.98 2.46
N LEU A 68 -18.59 -37.96 2.00
CA LEU A 68 -17.66 -37.76 0.88
C LEU A 68 -18.41 -37.45 -0.42
N ASP A 69 -19.48 -38.18 -0.71
CA ASP A 69 -20.33 -37.94 -1.88
C ASP A 69 -20.98 -36.55 -1.83
N ASN A 70 -21.46 -36.13 -0.64
CA ASN A 70 -22.02 -34.80 -0.45
C ASN A 70 -20.97 -33.70 -0.68
N ILE A 71 -19.73 -33.89 -0.22
CA ILE A 71 -18.63 -32.95 -0.47
C ILE A 71 -18.34 -32.86 -1.98
N ASP A 72 -18.30 -33.99 -2.69
CA ASP A 72 -18.07 -33.99 -4.13
C ASP A 72 -19.16 -33.22 -4.88
N VAL A 73 -20.42 -33.39 -4.48
CA VAL A 73 -21.55 -32.62 -5.04
C VAL A 73 -21.37 -31.12 -4.78
N LEU A 74 -21.05 -30.73 -3.54
CA LEU A 74 -20.84 -29.31 -3.19
C LEU A 74 -19.67 -28.69 -3.97
N LEU A 75 -18.56 -29.43 -4.13
CA LEU A 75 -17.40 -28.98 -4.91
C LEU A 75 -17.72 -28.88 -6.40
N ALA A 76 -18.54 -29.78 -6.95
CA ALA A 76 -19.00 -29.71 -8.34
C ALA A 76 -19.98 -28.55 -8.58
N GLU A 77 -20.78 -28.18 -7.56
CA GLU A 77 -21.69 -27.03 -7.60
C GLU A 77 -21.01 -25.69 -7.27
N HIS A 78 -19.68 -25.66 -7.08
CA HIS A 78 -18.90 -24.49 -6.64
C HIS A 78 -19.36 -23.89 -5.29
N LYS A 79 -20.04 -24.67 -4.45
CA LYS A 79 -20.42 -24.30 -3.08
C LYS A 79 -19.27 -24.59 -2.10
N VAL A 80 -18.10 -24.03 -2.40
CA VAL A 80 -16.85 -24.37 -1.71
C VAL A 80 -16.89 -23.99 -0.23
N GLU A 81 -17.60 -22.92 0.13
CA GLU A 81 -17.77 -22.47 1.51
C GLU A 81 -18.50 -23.54 2.35
N GLU A 82 -19.60 -24.11 1.84
CA GLU A 82 -20.36 -25.18 2.48
C GLU A 82 -19.55 -26.48 2.56
N ALA A 83 -18.80 -26.80 1.49
CA ALA A 83 -17.92 -27.97 1.45
C ALA A 83 -16.83 -27.88 2.55
N VAL A 84 -16.23 -26.70 2.74
CA VAL A 84 -15.25 -26.44 3.79
C VAL A 84 -15.86 -26.59 5.18
N GLU A 85 -17.10 -26.15 5.38
CA GLU A 85 -17.78 -26.31 6.67
C GLU A 85 -18.06 -27.77 7.01
N ALA A 86 -18.50 -28.56 6.03
CA ALA A 86 -18.64 -30.02 6.18
C ALA A 86 -17.29 -30.69 6.49
N LEU A 87 -16.23 -30.36 5.76
CA LEU A 87 -14.88 -30.88 5.99
C LEU A 87 -14.38 -30.54 7.41
N VAL A 88 -14.53 -29.30 7.85
CA VAL A 88 -14.07 -28.85 9.18
C VAL A 88 -14.90 -29.48 10.29
N ALA A 89 -16.22 -29.64 10.09
CA ALA A 89 -17.08 -30.32 11.05
C ALA A 89 -16.67 -31.78 11.24
N GLU A 90 -16.36 -32.47 10.13
CA GLU A 90 -15.93 -33.87 10.18
C GLU A 90 -14.55 -34.04 10.83
N GLU A 91 -13.61 -33.15 10.52
CA GLU A 91 -12.28 -33.14 11.12
C GLU A 91 -12.31 -32.85 12.64
N ARG A 92 -13.33 -32.13 13.12
CA ARG A 92 -13.57 -31.94 14.56
C ARG A 92 -14.13 -33.19 15.23
N LYS A 93 -14.99 -33.95 14.55
CA LYS A 93 -15.53 -35.22 15.07
C LYS A 93 -14.47 -36.31 15.11
N TYR A 94 -13.59 -36.36 14.10
CA TYR A 94 -12.56 -37.38 13.95
C TYR A 94 -11.16 -36.73 13.80
N PRO A 95 -10.51 -36.35 14.91
CA PRO A 95 -9.19 -35.70 14.88
C PRO A 95 -8.08 -36.54 14.23
N GLU A 96 -8.27 -37.87 14.20
CA GLU A 96 -7.40 -38.86 13.53
C GLU A 96 -7.17 -38.54 12.04
N LEU A 97 -8.10 -37.80 11.42
CA LEU A 97 -7.97 -37.35 10.04
C LEU A 97 -6.80 -36.37 9.82
N LYS A 98 -6.30 -35.71 10.88
CA LYS A 98 -5.13 -34.81 10.84
C LYS A 98 -3.77 -35.51 10.99
N GLY A 99 -3.73 -36.72 11.56
CA GLY A 99 -2.49 -37.39 12.04
C GLY A 99 -1.77 -38.27 11.01
N SER A 100 -0.61 -38.82 11.41
CA SER A 100 0.09 -39.87 10.62
C SER A 100 -0.58 -41.24 10.79
N ALA A 101 -0.40 -42.09 9.79
CA ALA A 101 -1.13 -43.34 9.58
C ALA A 101 -0.79 -44.49 10.56
N ASP A 102 0.09 -44.27 11.53
CA ASP A 102 0.87 -45.34 12.17
C ASP A 102 0.05 -46.26 13.10
N SER A 103 -1.27 -46.03 13.27
CA SER A 103 -2.14 -46.83 14.13
C SER A 103 -3.56 -47.08 13.58
N LEU A 104 -3.86 -46.81 12.31
CA LEU A 104 -5.21 -46.92 11.74
C LEU A 104 -5.43 -48.24 10.98
N SER A 105 -6.65 -48.78 10.99
CA SER A 105 -6.99 -49.91 10.10
C SER A 105 -6.98 -49.47 8.63
N GLU A 106 -6.87 -50.44 7.72
CA GLU A 106 -6.86 -50.21 6.27
C GLU A 106 -8.07 -49.38 5.80
N GLU A 107 -9.28 -49.68 6.31
CA GLU A 107 -10.51 -48.97 5.97
C GLU A 107 -10.50 -47.52 6.48
N ALA A 108 -10.00 -47.30 7.71
CA ALA A 108 -9.87 -45.96 8.28
C ALA A 108 -8.82 -45.13 7.52
N ASN A 109 -7.73 -45.77 7.07
CA ASN A 109 -6.72 -45.13 6.23
C ASN A 109 -7.25 -44.78 4.85
N SER A 110 -8.00 -45.67 4.21
CA SER A 110 -8.64 -45.42 2.90
C SER A 110 -9.57 -44.20 2.98
N TYR A 111 -10.44 -44.17 3.99
CA TYR A 111 -11.33 -43.02 4.23
C TYR A 111 -10.54 -41.72 4.47
N ARG A 112 -9.49 -41.77 5.30
CA ARG A 112 -8.63 -40.61 5.57
C ARG A 112 -8.00 -40.05 4.30
N LEU A 113 -7.48 -40.91 3.42
CA LEU A 113 -6.89 -40.49 2.16
C LEU A 113 -7.93 -39.83 1.25
N ALA A 114 -9.11 -40.44 1.08
CA ALA A 114 -10.21 -39.89 0.29
C ALA A 114 -10.72 -38.54 0.84
N PHE A 115 -10.72 -38.38 2.16
CA PHE A 115 -11.04 -37.12 2.83
C PHE A 115 -9.99 -36.04 2.55
N LEU A 116 -8.70 -36.38 2.66
CA LEU A 116 -7.60 -35.45 2.37
C LEU A 116 -7.57 -35.02 0.91
N GLU A 117 -7.93 -35.91 -0.02
CA GLU A 117 -8.06 -35.60 -1.44
C GLU A 117 -9.12 -34.52 -1.68
N ARG A 118 -10.32 -34.67 -1.13
CA ARG A 118 -11.39 -33.66 -1.23
C ARG A 118 -11.02 -32.35 -0.54
N LYS A 119 -10.30 -32.42 0.58
CA LYS A 119 -9.75 -31.24 1.25
C LYS A 119 -8.77 -30.48 0.37
N ALA A 120 -7.92 -31.20 -0.38
CA ALA A 120 -7.01 -30.62 -1.35
C ALA A 120 -7.76 -30.00 -2.55
N MET A 121 -8.80 -30.68 -3.07
CA MET A 121 -9.64 -30.11 -4.13
C MET A 121 -10.34 -28.81 -3.70
N ALA A 122 -10.86 -28.77 -2.47
CA ALA A 122 -11.45 -27.56 -1.90
C ALA A 122 -10.41 -26.42 -1.77
N GLU A 123 -9.19 -26.74 -1.32
CA GLU A 123 -8.08 -25.79 -1.28
C GLU A 123 -7.76 -25.24 -2.67
N ASP A 124 -7.62 -26.09 -3.68
CA ASP A 124 -7.29 -25.70 -5.05
C ASP A 124 -8.35 -24.75 -5.64
N GLN A 125 -9.64 -25.04 -5.46
CA GLN A 125 -10.71 -24.15 -5.91
C GLN A 125 -10.70 -22.78 -5.19
N LEU A 126 -10.38 -22.76 -3.89
CA LEU A 126 -10.25 -21.50 -3.13
C LEU A 126 -9.05 -20.68 -3.60
N VAL A 127 -7.91 -21.34 -3.88
CA VAL A 127 -6.74 -20.66 -4.43
C VAL A 127 -7.06 -20.05 -5.79
N GLU A 128 -7.70 -20.82 -6.68
CA GLU A 128 -8.14 -20.34 -7.99
C GLU A 128 -9.04 -19.10 -7.85
N LEU A 129 -10.04 -19.14 -6.97
CA LEU A 129 -10.95 -18.03 -6.72
C LEU A 129 -10.20 -16.78 -6.23
N VAL A 130 -9.23 -16.92 -5.32
CA VAL A 130 -8.45 -15.78 -4.81
C VAL A 130 -7.58 -15.14 -5.88
N GLU A 131 -7.02 -15.95 -6.79
CA GLU A 131 -6.15 -15.48 -7.88
C GLU A 131 -6.91 -14.82 -9.05
N GLN A 132 -8.22 -15.01 -9.14
CA GLN A 132 -9.03 -14.41 -10.20
C GLN A 132 -9.03 -12.86 -10.12
N PRO A 133 -8.67 -12.15 -11.21
CA PRO A 133 -8.55 -10.69 -11.21
C PRO A 133 -9.85 -9.92 -10.97
N LEU A 134 -11.00 -10.51 -11.33
CA LEU A 134 -12.31 -9.85 -11.33
C LEU A 134 -13.13 -10.13 -10.06
N VAL A 135 -12.61 -10.98 -9.16
CA VAL A 135 -13.29 -11.33 -7.92
C VAL A 135 -13.36 -10.14 -6.98
N ASN A 136 -14.53 -9.94 -6.39
CA ASN A 136 -14.78 -8.86 -5.44
C ASN A 136 -13.92 -9.05 -4.17
N ILE A 137 -13.49 -7.96 -3.54
CA ILE A 137 -12.75 -7.97 -2.27
C ILE A 137 -13.49 -8.79 -1.21
N ALA A 138 -14.82 -8.71 -1.14
CA ALA A 138 -15.62 -9.47 -0.20
C ALA A 138 -15.55 -11.00 -0.44
N GLU A 139 -15.63 -11.43 -1.70
CA GLU A 139 -15.51 -12.84 -2.10
C GLU A 139 -14.11 -13.36 -1.84
N ARG A 140 -13.08 -12.58 -2.21
CA ARG A 140 -11.69 -12.92 -1.92
C ARG A 140 -11.46 -13.09 -0.42
N ARG A 141 -12.03 -12.19 0.39
CA ARG A 141 -11.96 -12.27 1.86
C ARG A 141 -12.59 -13.57 2.37
N ARG A 142 -13.79 -13.93 1.91
CA ARG A 142 -14.45 -15.19 2.30
C ARG A 142 -13.63 -16.42 1.92
N ALA A 143 -13.05 -16.44 0.72
CA ALA A 143 -12.22 -17.56 0.29
C ALA A 143 -10.94 -17.69 1.12
N LEU A 144 -10.27 -16.57 1.44
CA LEU A 144 -9.12 -16.56 2.35
C LEU A 144 -9.49 -17.04 3.76
N SER A 145 -10.65 -16.62 4.29
CA SER A 145 -11.16 -17.12 5.56
C SER A 145 -11.43 -18.63 5.52
N CYS A 146 -11.93 -19.16 4.40
CA CYS A 146 -12.12 -20.60 4.22
C CYS A 146 -10.78 -21.37 4.20
N LEU A 147 -9.75 -20.84 3.54
CA LEU A 147 -8.41 -21.42 3.59
C LEU A 147 -7.85 -21.45 5.02
N ILE A 148 -8.09 -20.40 5.81
CA ILE A 148 -7.72 -20.37 7.23
C ILE A 148 -8.48 -21.45 8.01
N LYS A 149 -9.79 -21.61 7.79
CA LYS A 149 -10.61 -22.68 8.40
C LYS A 149 -10.05 -24.08 8.07
N LEU A 150 -9.52 -24.30 6.87
CA LEU A 150 -8.88 -25.55 6.46
C LEU A 150 -7.49 -25.79 7.10
N GLY A 151 -6.96 -24.82 7.85
CA GLY A 151 -5.62 -24.86 8.43
C GLY A 151 -4.52 -24.34 7.51
N LYS A 152 -4.86 -23.70 6.39
CA LYS A 152 -3.94 -23.17 5.39
C LYS A 152 -3.65 -21.67 5.58
N GLY A 153 -3.54 -21.23 6.83
CA GLY A 153 -3.29 -19.83 7.18
C GLY A 153 -2.06 -19.21 6.51
N PRO A 154 -0.87 -19.85 6.51
CA PRO A 154 0.31 -19.31 5.83
C PRO A 154 0.12 -19.15 4.32
N SER A 155 -0.51 -20.13 3.66
CA SER A 155 -0.82 -20.07 2.22
C SER A 155 -1.82 -18.95 1.92
N ALA A 156 -2.88 -18.83 2.72
CA ALA A 156 -3.86 -17.75 2.59
C ALA A 156 -3.19 -16.37 2.73
N HIS A 157 -2.31 -16.20 3.72
CA HIS A 157 -1.60 -14.94 3.92
C HIS A 157 -0.68 -14.61 2.73
N GLN A 158 0.02 -15.61 2.19
CA GLN A 158 0.84 -15.44 1.00
C GLN A 158 0.01 -15.03 -0.23
N LEU A 159 -1.14 -15.64 -0.43
CA LEU A 159 -2.06 -15.29 -1.53
C LEU A 159 -2.60 -13.86 -1.40
N LEU A 160 -2.95 -13.43 -0.18
CA LEU A 160 -3.33 -12.04 0.09
C LEU A 160 -2.24 -11.07 -0.39
N LEU A 161 -1.01 -11.24 0.10
CA LEU A 161 0.12 -10.38 -0.26
C LEU A 161 0.42 -10.40 -1.76
N LYS A 162 0.35 -11.58 -2.40
CA LYS A 162 0.52 -11.73 -3.84
C LYS A 162 -0.54 -10.93 -4.60
N SER A 163 -1.82 -11.03 -4.21
CA SER A 163 -2.91 -10.30 -4.87
C SER A 163 -2.74 -8.78 -4.81
N PHE A 164 -2.30 -8.26 -3.65
CA PHE A 164 -2.01 -6.83 -3.48
C PHE A 164 -0.80 -6.38 -4.29
N ARG A 165 0.26 -7.20 -4.33
CA ARG A 165 1.43 -6.94 -5.18
C ARG A 165 1.06 -6.92 -6.66
N ASP A 166 0.32 -7.91 -7.15
CA ASP A 166 -0.07 -8.00 -8.56
C ASP A 166 -0.95 -6.81 -8.97
N HIS A 167 -1.87 -6.40 -8.09
CA HIS A 167 -2.69 -5.20 -8.31
C HIS A 167 -1.85 -3.92 -8.31
N LEU A 168 -0.92 -3.80 -7.37
CA LEU A 168 -0.01 -2.67 -7.27
C LEU A 168 0.87 -2.56 -8.51
N GLN A 169 1.48 -3.67 -8.95
CA GLN A 169 2.33 -3.72 -10.14
C GLN A 169 1.57 -3.29 -11.39
N LYS A 170 0.37 -3.83 -11.62
CA LYS A 170 -0.48 -3.42 -12.75
C LYS A 170 -0.78 -1.92 -12.72
N SER A 171 -1.07 -1.37 -11.53
CA SER A 171 -1.34 0.05 -11.36
C SER A 171 -0.10 0.91 -11.64
N ILE A 172 1.09 0.43 -11.22
CA ILE A 172 2.38 1.05 -11.52
C ILE A 172 2.66 0.98 -13.02
N ASP A 173 2.49 -0.16 -13.68
CA ASP A 173 2.78 -0.34 -15.11
C ASP A 173 1.94 0.61 -15.99
N VAL A 174 0.67 0.79 -15.63
CA VAL A 174 -0.21 1.77 -16.27
C VAL A 174 0.24 3.21 -15.99
N PHE A 175 0.78 3.47 -14.79
CA PHE A 175 1.19 4.80 -14.36
C PHE A 175 2.57 5.22 -14.91
N LEU A 176 3.63 4.42 -14.73
CA LEU A 176 4.44 4.03 -15.88
C LEU A 176 4.87 5.15 -16.84
N PRO A 177 4.30 5.13 -18.07
CA PRO A 177 4.56 6.12 -19.12
C PRO A 177 4.38 7.60 -18.73
N SER A 178 3.61 7.89 -17.68
CA SER A 178 3.33 9.26 -17.21
C SER A 178 4.57 9.96 -16.64
N SER A 179 5.63 9.20 -16.30
CA SER A 179 6.90 9.75 -15.80
C SER A 179 7.51 10.78 -16.76
N SER A 180 7.41 10.52 -18.07
CA SER A 180 7.93 11.40 -19.13
C SER A 180 7.15 12.71 -19.28
N PHE A 181 5.84 12.69 -19.04
CA PHE A 181 4.96 13.85 -19.26
C PHE A 181 4.90 14.79 -18.06
N CYS A 182 5.09 14.27 -16.84
CA CYS A 182 4.95 15.03 -15.60
C CYS A 182 5.99 14.64 -14.54
N PRO A 183 7.31 14.76 -14.84
CA PRO A 183 8.39 14.29 -13.96
C PRO A 183 8.39 14.96 -12.58
N ARG A 184 7.85 16.18 -12.48
CA ARG A 184 7.81 16.97 -11.25
C ARG A 184 6.89 16.37 -10.17
N ILE A 185 5.80 15.71 -10.58
CA ILE A 185 4.77 15.15 -9.67
C ILE A 185 4.72 13.62 -9.70
N PHE A 186 5.51 13.01 -10.59
CA PHE A 186 5.58 11.56 -10.76
C PHE A 186 5.89 10.86 -9.43
N SER A 187 6.95 11.28 -8.73
CA SER A 187 7.39 10.67 -7.48
C SER A 187 6.35 10.74 -6.37
N ALA A 188 5.65 11.87 -6.20
CA ALA A 188 4.57 12.00 -5.22
C ALA A 188 3.34 11.16 -5.57
N THR A 189 3.01 11.04 -6.86
CA THR A 189 1.88 10.22 -7.31
C THR A 189 2.19 8.74 -7.15
N LEU A 190 3.42 8.33 -7.46
CA LEU A 190 3.90 6.97 -7.22
C LEU A 190 3.91 6.64 -5.72
N ALA A 191 4.36 7.58 -4.87
CA ALA A 191 4.30 7.43 -3.42
C ALA A 191 2.86 7.21 -2.96
N LYS A 192 1.89 8.01 -3.43
CA LYS A 192 0.48 7.80 -3.10
C LYS A 192 0.03 6.37 -3.44
N LEU A 193 0.37 5.89 -4.62
CA LEU A 193 -0.05 4.58 -5.13
C LEU A 193 0.55 3.44 -4.30
N VAL A 194 1.86 3.48 -4.00
CA VAL A 194 2.55 2.46 -3.19
C VAL A 194 2.07 2.49 -1.74
N PHE A 195 2.09 3.65 -1.09
CA PHE A 195 1.76 3.76 0.33
C PHE A 195 0.28 3.51 0.63
N SER A 196 -0.63 3.86 -0.29
CA SER A 196 -2.05 3.51 -0.14
C SER A 196 -2.28 2.00 -0.29
N SER A 197 -1.57 1.33 -1.20
CA SER A 197 -1.58 -0.12 -1.30
C SER A 197 -1.08 -0.77 -0.01
N ILE A 198 0.04 -0.27 0.55
CA ILE A 198 0.56 -0.74 1.84
C ILE A 198 -0.48 -0.58 2.95
N SER A 199 -1.10 0.59 3.07
CA SER A 199 -2.15 0.82 4.06
C SER A 199 -3.34 -0.13 3.89
N ALA A 200 -3.76 -0.38 2.64
CA ALA A 200 -4.86 -1.30 2.36
C ALA A 200 -4.51 -2.74 2.75
N THR A 201 -3.29 -3.20 2.45
CA THR A 201 -2.81 -4.53 2.82
C THR A 201 -2.77 -4.73 4.34
N ILE A 202 -2.29 -3.75 5.10
CA ILE A 202 -2.24 -3.83 6.58
C ILE A 202 -3.66 -3.98 7.14
N LYS A 203 -4.60 -3.17 6.65
CA LYS A 203 -6.01 -3.21 7.09
C LYS A 203 -6.65 -4.55 6.75
N GLU A 204 -6.54 -5.01 5.51
CA GLU A 204 -7.13 -6.28 5.09
C GLU A 204 -6.49 -7.48 5.79
N SER A 205 -5.17 -7.47 5.96
CA SER A 205 -4.48 -8.53 6.70
C SER A 205 -4.93 -8.57 8.16
N GLY A 206 -5.01 -7.42 8.83
CA GLY A 206 -5.51 -7.34 10.20
C GLY A 206 -6.96 -7.82 10.35
N LEU A 207 -7.83 -7.54 9.39
CA LEU A 207 -9.22 -8.02 9.38
C LEU A 207 -9.34 -9.54 9.24
N ILE A 208 -8.46 -10.17 8.44
CA ILE A 208 -8.54 -11.60 8.12
C ILE A 208 -7.76 -12.46 9.12
N PHE A 209 -6.57 -12.00 9.51
CA PHE A 209 -5.59 -12.78 10.26
C PHE A 209 -5.42 -12.31 11.72
N GLY A 210 -6.02 -11.18 12.09
CA GLY A 210 -5.87 -10.56 13.40
C GLY A 210 -4.43 -10.14 13.71
N ASP A 211 -4.15 -9.88 14.98
CA ASP A 211 -2.84 -9.41 15.46
C ASP A 211 -1.81 -10.56 15.64
N ASN A 212 -1.79 -11.51 14.71
CA ASN A 212 -0.80 -12.58 14.76
C ASN A 212 0.59 -12.03 14.37
N PRO A 213 1.61 -12.13 15.24
CA PRO A 213 2.92 -11.55 14.97
C PRO A 213 3.62 -12.18 13.77
N ALA A 214 3.37 -13.46 13.46
CA ALA A 214 3.97 -14.12 12.30
C ALA A 214 3.49 -13.51 10.97
N TYR A 215 2.20 -13.19 10.88
CA TYR A 215 1.60 -12.56 9.70
C TYR A 215 1.92 -11.07 9.64
N THR A 216 1.84 -10.38 10.78
CA THR A 216 2.20 -8.95 10.88
C THR A 216 3.65 -8.72 10.43
N ASN A 217 4.61 -9.54 10.88
CA ASN A 217 6.01 -9.44 10.45
C ASN A 217 6.18 -9.69 8.94
N ARG A 218 5.41 -10.60 8.35
CA ARG A 218 5.41 -10.83 6.89
C ARG A 218 4.85 -9.62 6.13
N VAL A 219 3.82 -8.94 6.65
CA VAL A 219 3.31 -7.68 6.06
C VAL A 219 4.36 -6.58 6.15
N VAL A 220 5.07 -6.47 7.26
CA VAL A 220 6.18 -5.52 7.43
C VAL A 220 7.25 -5.77 6.36
N GLN A 221 7.76 -7.00 6.25
CA GLN A 221 8.77 -7.36 5.23
C GLN A 221 8.30 -7.07 3.80
N TRP A 222 7.04 -7.39 3.50
CA TRP A 222 6.45 -7.08 2.21
C TRP A 222 6.43 -5.57 1.95
N ALA A 223 6.03 -4.76 2.93
CA ALA A 223 6.02 -3.30 2.81
C ALA A 223 7.43 -2.71 2.63
N GLU A 224 8.44 -3.27 3.30
CA GLU A 224 9.85 -2.90 3.10
C GLU A 224 10.29 -3.15 1.64
N TRP A 225 9.95 -4.30 1.06
CA TRP A 225 10.22 -4.60 -0.35
C TRP A 225 9.50 -3.66 -1.31
N GLU A 226 8.24 -3.31 -1.06
CA GLU A 226 7.51 -2.36 -1.90
C GLU A 226 8.11 -0.96 -1.81
N ILE A 227 8.67 -0.56 -0.66
CA ILE A 227 9.41 0.70 -0.52
C ILE A 227 10.73 0.65 -1.29
N GLU A 228 11.50 -0.44 -1.19
CA GLU A 228 12.72 -0.60 -1.98
C GLU A 228 12.43 -0.47 -3.48
N PHE A 229 11.39 -1.15 -3.95
CA PHE A 229 10.95 -1.06 -5.35
C PHE A 229 10.52 0.35 -5.74
N PHE A 230 9.74 1.02 -4.90
CA PHE A 230 9.37 2.43 -5.07
C PHE A 230 10.61 3.33 -5.25
N ILE A 231 11.64 3.16 -4.41
CA ILE A 231 12.87 3.96 -4.49
C ILE A 231 13.64 3.69 -5.79
N CYS A 232 13.70 2.43 -6.24
CA CYS A 232 14.29 2.10 -7.54
C CYS A 232 13.56 2.83 -8.68
N LEU A 233 12.23 2.76 -8.72
CA LEU A 233 11.43 3.42 -9.75
C LEU A 233 11.59 4.94 -9.75
N VAL A 234 11.67 5.57 -8.57
CA VAL A 234 11.92 7.02 -8.46
C VAL A 234 13.27 7.38 -9.07
N LYS A 235 14.33 6.60 -8.78
CA LYS A 235 15.68 6.85 -9.30
C LYS A 235 15.75 6.64 -10.81
N GLU A 236 15.18 5.55 -11.32
CA GLU A 236 15.20 5.21 -12.75
C GLU A 236 14.44 6.21 -13.62
N ASN A 237 13.42 6.87 -13.05
CA ASN A 237 12.57 7.82 -13.76
C ASN A 237 12.84 9.28 -13.35
N ALA A 238 13.91 9.53 -12.58
CA ALA A 238 14.26 10.88 -12.14
C ALA A 238 14.80 11.72 -13.31
N PRO A 239 14.56 13.05 -13.31
CA PRO A 239 15.31 13.96 -14.15
C PRO A 239 16.81 13.87 -13.87
N SER A 240 17.64 14.29 -14.84
CA SER A 240 19.09 14.37 -14.64
C SER A 240 19.44 15.15 -13.36
N SER A 241 20.26 14.54 -12.51
CA SER A 241 20.61 15.02 -11.17
C SER A 241 21.18 16.44 -11.13
N GLU A 242 21.75 16.94 -12.23
CA GLU A 242 22.28 18.31 -12.33
C GLU A 242 21.19 19.39 -12.48
N THR A 243 19.96 18.99 -12.75
CA THR A 243 18.85 19.92 -13.04
C THR A 243 18.14 20.39 -11.77
N VAL A 244 17.59 21.61 -11.82
CA VAL A 244 16.68 22.15 -10.80
C VAL A 244 15.47 21.23 -10.63
N SER A 245 14.98 20.67 -11.74
CA SER A 245 13.82 19.77 -11.72
C SER A 245 14.09 18.50 -10.91
N ALA A 246 15.32 17.98 -10.92
CA ALA A 246 15.70 16.84 -10.09
C ALA A 246 15.65 17.19 -8.60
N LEU A 247 16.19 18.35 -8.21
CA LEU A 247 16.13 18.82 -6.82
C LEU A 247 14.68 18.99 -6.35
N HIS A 248 13.85 19.61 -7.18
CA HIS A 248 12.44 19.75 -6.88
C HIS A 248 11.72 18.39 -6.76
N ALA A 249 11.94 17.47 -7.71
CA ALA A 249 11.33 16.15 -7.71
C ALA A 249 11.75 15.32 -6.49
N ALA A 250 13.01 15.43 -6.05
CA ALA A 250 13.52 14.81 -4.84
C ALA A 250 12.83 15.38 -3.58
N CYS A 251 12.71 16.71 -3.47
CA CYS A 251 12.01 17.36 -2.35
C CYS A 251 10.55 16.90 -2.25
N VAL A 252 9.83 16.91 -3.38
CA VAL A 252 8.44 16.45 -3.46
C VAL A 252 8.31 14.98 -3.09
N CYS A 253 9.24 14.14 -3.55
CA CYS A 253 9.28 12.72 -3.20
C CYS A 253 9.42 12.52 -1.69
N ILE A 254 10.39 13.16 -1.05
CA ILE A 254 10.65 13.05 0.39
C ILE A 254 9.42 13.51 1.17
N GLN A 255 8.91 14.71 0.85
CA GLN A 255 7.77 15.29 1.54
C GLN A 255 6.52 14.39 1.46
N ALA A 256 6.20 13.90 0.25
CA ALA A 256 5.05 13.03 0.06
C ALA A 256 5.22 11.71 0.81
N SER A 257 6.38 11.06 0.65
CA SER A 257 6.64 9.76 1.27
C SER A 257 6.68 9.82 2.79
N LEU A 258 7.30 10.84 3.40
CA LEU A 258 7.28 11.04 4.86
C LEU A 258 5.87 11.33 5.38
N SER A 259 5.08 12.12 4.64
CA SER A 259 3.67 12.34 4.99
C SER A 259 2.88 11.04 5.01
N TYR A 260 3.13 10.12 4.08
CA TYR A 260 2.48 8.81 4.08
C TYR A 260 3.05 7.86 5.14
N CYS A 261 4.35 7.91 5.43
CA CYS A 261 4.94 7.17 6.55
C CYS A 261 4.25 7.56 7.86
N SER A 262 4.06 8.85 8.13
CA SER A 262 3.36 9.33 9.33
C SER A 262 1.92 8.79 9.42
N LEU A 263 1.22 8.65 8.28
CA LEU A 263 -0.10 8.01 8.25
C LEU A 263 -0.03 6.51 8.55
N LEU A 264 0.97 5.80 8.05
CA LEU A 264 1.19 4.38 8.32
C LEU A 264 1.61 4.10 9.77
N GLU A 265 2.29 5.05 10.42
CA GLU A 265 2.67 4.93 11.84
C GLU A 265 1.44 4.81 12.74
N SER A 266 0.33 5.47 12.39
CA SER A 266 -0.96 5.31 13.09
C SER A 266 -1.56 3.90 12.96
N GLN A 267 -1.11 3.13 11.96
CA GLN A 267 -1.48 1.73 11.73
C GLN A 267 -0.41 0.77 12.26
N GLY A 268 0.54 1.26 13.07
CA GLY A 268 1.57 0.46 13.71
C GLY A 268 2.81 0.18 12.84
N LEU A 269 2.91 0.76 11.64
CA LEU A 269 4.01 0.52 10.71
C LEU A 269 4.94 1.73 10.60
N LYS A 270 6.17 1.61 11.12
CA LYS A 270 7.18 2.68 11.16
C LYS A 270 8.22 2.49 10.05
N LEU A 271 8.10 3.27 8.96
CA LEU A 271 8.95 3.14 7.76
C LEU A 271 9.83 4.36 7.46
N SER A 272 9.64 5.45 8.19
CA SER A 272 10.33 6.74 7.98
C SER A 272 11.85 6.57 7.95
N LYS A 273 12.42 5.82 8.91
CA LYS A 273 13.86 5.54 8.97
C LYS A 273 14.37 4.75 7.76
N LEU A 274 13.66 3.70 7.36
CA LEU A 274 14.03 2.89 6.20
C LEU A 274 14.02 3.73 4.92
N LEU A 275 12.93 4.48 4.71
CA LEU A 275 12.75 5.36 3.56
C LEU A 275 13.92 6.33 3.40
N LEU A 276 14.34 6.96 4.50
CA LEU A 276 15.44 7.93 4.49
C LEU A 276 16.79 7.29 4.18
N VAL A 277 17.06 6.11 4.75
CA VAL A 277 18.28 5.35 4.45
C VAL A 277 18.36 5.02 2.96
N LEU A 278 17.24 4.61 2.34
CA LEU A 278 17.19 4.23 0.93
C LEU A 278 17.26 5.43 -0.04
N LEU A 279 16.66 6.56 0.33
CA LEU A 279 16.68 7.80 -0.46
C LEU A 279 17.99 8.56 -0.36
N ARG A 280 18.70 8.44 0.77
CA ARG A 280 19.89 9.24 1.08
C ARG A 280 20.91 9.35 -0.06
N PRO A 281 21.36 8.27 -0.72
CA PRO A 281 22.35 8.38 -1.80
C PRO A 281 21.86 9.25 -2.97
N TYR A 282 20.58 9.13 -3.32
CA TYR A 282 19.98 9.92 -4.40
C TYR A 282 19.85 11.40 -4.03
N ILE A 283 19.49 11.68 -2.77
CA ILE A 283 19.39 13.05 -2.28
C ILE A 283 20.77 13.72 -2.26
N GLU A 284 21.78 13.04 -1.72
CA GLU A 284 23.15 13.54 -1.65
C GLU A 284 23.71 13.86 -3.04
N GLU A 285 23.49 12.99 -4.02
CA GLU A 285 23.88 13.21 -5.41
C GLU A 285 23.21 14.45 -6.02
N VAL A 286 21.88 14.54 -5.92
CA VAL A 286 21.10 15.64 -6.48
C VAL A 286 21.49 16.99 -5.86
N LEU A 287 21.74 17.02 -4.55
CA LEU A 287 22.19 18.22 -3.84
C LEU A 287 23.58 18.66 -4.29
N GLU A 288 24.54 17.72 -4.34
CA GLU A 288 25.92 18.00 -4.72
C GLU A 288 26.01 18.56 -6.15
N LEU A 289 25.31 17.94 -7.10
CA LEU A 289 25.30 18.39 -8.49
C LEU A 289 24.60 19.74 -8.67
N ASN A 290 23.47 19.97 -7.98
CA ASN A 290 22.79 21.26 -8.04
C ASN A 290 23.59 22.38 -7.38
N TYR A 291 24.31 22.10 -6.29
CA TYR A 291 25.24 23.05 -5.69
C TYR A 291 26.35 23.43 -6.66
N ARG A 292 26.98 22.44 -7.31
CA ARG A 292 28.03 22.70 -8.30
C ARG A 292 27.52 23.54 -9.47
N ARG A 293 26.30 23.26 -9.96
CA ARG A 293 25.63 24.07 -10.98
C ARG A 293 25.40 25.50 -10.49
N ALA A 294 24.83 25.68 -9.31
CA ALA A 294 24.55 27.00 -8.74
C ALA A 294 25.84 27.81 -8.55
N ARG A 295 26.89 27.19 -8.00
CA ARG A 295 28.21 27.80 -7.86
C ARG A 295 28.80 28.23 -9.20
N LYS A 296 28.76 27.37 -10.22
CA LYS A 296 29.20 27.73 -11.58
C LYS A 296 28.40 28.89 -12.15
N ALA A 297 27.08 28.91 -11.95
CA ALA A 297 26.22 29.99 -12.41
C ALA A 297 26.59 31.33 -11.76
N VAL A 298 26.88 31.34 -10.45
CA VAL A 298 27.33 32.53 -9.73
C VAL A 298 28.72 32.98 -10.22
N LEU A 299 29.68 32.06 -10.38
CA LEU A 299 31.02 32.40 -10.88
C LEU A 299 30.98 32.98 -12.30
N ASN A 300 30.20 32.38 -13.20
CA ASN A 300 30.01 32.91 -14.55
C ASN A 300 29.38 34.31 -14.55
N LEU A 301 28.52 34.61 -13.56
CA LEU A 301 27.93 35.94 -13.40
C LEU A 301 29.01 36.97 -13.03
N VAL A 302 29.95 36.59 -12.15
CA VAL A 302 31.09 37.42 -11.74
C VAL A 302 32.10 37.60 -12.88
N GLU A 303 32.44 36.55 -13.63
CA GLU A 303 33.37 36.62 -14.77
C GLU A 303 32.80 37.43 -15.95
N SER A 304 31.48 37.45 -16.14
CA SER A 304 30.84 38.30 -17.15
C SER A 304 30.97 39.79 -16.84
N GLU A 305 31.17 40.17 -15.57
CA GLU A 305 31.40 41.56 -15.15
C GLU A 305 32.85 41.99 -15.41
N GLU A 306 33.83 41.10 -15.20
CA GLU A 306 35.24 41.38 -15.44
C GLU A 306 35.60 41.49 -16.94
N ASN A 307 34.85 40.79 -17.80
CA ASN A 307 35.01 40.84 -19.26
C ASN A 307 34.34 42.05 -19.93
N LEU A 308 33.68 42.92 -19.17
CA LEU A 308 33.19 44.24 -19.64
C LEU A 308 34.28 45.33 -19.58
N THR A 309 35.56 44.93 -19.60
CA THR A 309 36.69 45.85 -19.75
C THR A 309 36.67 46.51 -21.14
N VAL A 310 36.03 47.68 -21.17
CA VAL A 310 36.37 48.88 -21.97
C VAL A 310 36.84 48.59 -23.40
N SER A 311 35.90 48.60 -24.36
CA SER A 311 36.26 48.94 -25.74
C SER A 311 36.44 50.46 -25.84
N PRO A 312 37.65 50.99 -26.12
CA PRO A 312 37.86 52.44 -26.16
C PRO A 312 37.56 52.95 -27.57
N ARG A 313 36.29 53.18 -27.90
CA ARG A 313 35.95 53.91 -29.14
C ARG A 313 34.85 54.96 -28.93
N PHE A 314 35.35 56.19 -28.88
CA PHE A 314 34.70 57.48 -29.06
C PHE A 314 33.78 57.97 -27.95
N VAL A 315 34.38 58.78 -27.07
CA VAL A 315 33.72 59.73 -26.18
C VAL A 315 32.91 60.72 -27.02
N SER A 316 31.60 60.78 -26.77
CA SER A 316 30.75 61.91 -27.17
C SER A 316 30.35 62.65 -25.88
N PRO A 317 30.67 63.95 -25.72
CA PRO A 317 30.65 64.63 -24.42
C PRO A 317 29.28 65.22 -24.04
N LEU A 318 28.19 64.44 -24.13
CA LEU A 318 26.85 64.84 -23.66
C LEU A 318 26.05 63.65 -23.12
N SER A 319 26.48 63.09 -22.00
CA SER A 319 25.63 62.24 -21.14
C SER A 319 26.29 62.08 -19.76
N ALA A 320 26.40 63.18 -19.02
CA ALA A 320 26.94 63.19 -17.66
C ALA A 320 25.89 62.88 -16.57
N PHE A 321 24.69 62.41 -16.93
CA PHE A 321 23.65 62.06 -15.96
C PHE A 321 22.87 60.83 -16.41
N ALA A 322 23.47 59.66 -16.21
CA ALA A 322 22.74 58.41 -16.07
C ALA A 322 23.53 57.55 -15.07
N THR A 323 23.05 57.51 -13.83
CA THR A 323 23.45 56.56 -12.81
C THR A 323 23.14 55.15 -13.32
N SER A 324 24.11 54.47 -13.93
CA SER A 324 23.92 53.15 -14.55
C SER A 324 24.52 51.99 -13.73
N SER A 325 24.90 52.21 -12.46
CA SER A 325 25.41 51.13 -11.60
C SER A 325 24.33 50.42 -10.79
N ASP A 326 23.24 51.10 -10.42
CA ASP A 326 22.21 50.52 -9.54
C ASP A 326 21.35 49.46 -10.26
N ASP A 327 21.01 49.65 -11.54
CA ASP A 327 20.20 48.67 -12.28
C ASP A 327 20.94 47.33 -12.51
N ALA A 328 22.27 47.37 -12.72
CA ALA A 328 23.08 46.16 -12.90
C ALA A 328 23.28 45.41 -11.57
N LEU A 329 23.46 46.13 -10.45
CA LEU A 329 23.59 45.56 -9.11
C LEU A 329 22.28 44.96 -8.61
N ILE A 330 21.14 45.59 -8.93
CA ILE A 330 19.80 45.07 -8.66
C ILE A 330 19.51 43.83 -9.52
N ASP A 331 19.84 43.83 -10.81
CA ASP A 331 19.68 42.66 -11.70
C ASP A 331 20.55 41.47 -11.24
N ASN A 332 21.80 41.72 -10.84
CA ASN A 332 22.68 40.69 -10.28
C ASN A 332 22.20 40.18 -8.92
N GLY A 333 21.70 41.06 -8.05
CA GLY A 333 21.08 40.70 -6.78
C GLY A 333 19.84 39.83 -6.98
N LEU A 334 18.98 40.18 -7.94
CA LEU A 334 17.80 39.39 -8.31
C LEU A 334 18.17 38.04 -8.91
N ARG A 335 19.22 37.95 -9.74
CA ARG A 335 19.73 36.70 -10.31
C ARG A 335 20.39 35.81 -9.26
N PHE A 336 21.10 36.38 -8.29
CA PHE A 336 21.65 35.67 -7.14
C PHE A 336 20.54 35.13 -6.24
N ILE A 337 19.57 35.98 -5.88
CA ILE A 337 18.39 35.56 -5.11
C ILE A 337 17.64 34.47 -5.86
N PHE A 338 17.46 34.58 -7.18
CA PHE A 338 16.84 33.54 -8.00
C PHE A 338 17.64 32.23 -7.96
N ALA A 339 18.97 32.27 -8.09
CA ALA A 339 19.82 31.08 -8.02
C ALA A 339 19.76 30.39 -6.64
N ILE A 340 19.60 31.16 -5.57
CA ILE A 340 19.43 30.67 -4.18
C ILE A 340 18.01 30.15 -3.93
N ASP A 341 16.98 30.84 -4.42
CA ASP A 341 15.57 30.45 -4.30
C ASP A 341 15.30 29.12 -5.06
N GLN A 342 15.97 28.92 -6.19
CA GLN A 342 15.97 27.68 -6.96
C GLN A 342 16.51 26.46 -6.20
N LEU A 343 17.29 26.66 -5.13
CA LEU A 343 17.84 25.57 -4.32
C LEU A 343 16.85 25.04 -3.27
N ASN A 344 15.66 25.64 -3.11
CA ASN A 344 14.59 25.15 -2.22
C ASN A 344 15.05 24.77 -0.79
N PHE A 345 16.17 25.35 -0.33
CA PHE A 345 16.84 24.96 0.91
C PHE A 345 15.92 25.11 2.13
N ALA A 346 15.06 26.14 2.15
CA ALA A 346 14.13 26.38 3.24
C ALA A 346 13.14 25.22 3.43
N THR A 347 12.69 24.56 2.36
CA THR A 347 11.75 23.43 2.44
C THR A 347 12.44 22.17 2.94
N LEU A 348 13.67 21.90 2.48
CA LEU A 348 14.51 20.81 2.97
C LEU A 348 14.88 20.99 4.44
N LEU A 349 15.33 22.20 4.84
CA LEU A 349 15.65 22.52 6.23
C LEU A 349 14.42 22.42 7.13
N HIS A 350 13.26 22.90 6.67
CA HIS A 350 12.02 22.87 7.45
C HIS A 350 11.46 21.45 7.62
N LEU A 351 11.60 20.58 6.61
CA LEU A 351 11.24 19.16 6.71
C LEU A 351 12.17 18.43 7.69
N MET A 352 13.48 18.68 7.65
CA MET A 352 14.44 18.06 8.59
C MET A 352 14.33 18.59 10.02
N GLN A 353 13.89 19.85 10.21
CA GLN A 353 13.67 20.41 11.55
C GLN A 353 12.40 19.90 12.24
N LYS A 354 11.41 19.40 11.48
CA LYS A 354 10.12 18.94 12.03
C LYS A 354 10.20 17.52 12.62
N GLU A 355 11.13 16.67 12.15
CA GLU A 355 11.38 15.32 12.68
C GLU A 355 12.64 15.27 13.57
N LYS A 356 12.58 16.07 14.64
CA LYS A 356 13.72 16.43 15.51
C LYS A 356 14.40 15.26 16.25
N SER A 357 13.83 14.05 16.28
CA SER A 357 14.46 12.90 16.96
C SER A 357 15.26 11.97 16.03
N ASP A 358 14.94 11.94 14.74
CA ASP A 358 15.49 10.94 13.81
C ASP A 358 16.40 11.56 12.74
N PHE A 359 16.38 12.90 12.62
CA PHE A 359 17.13 13.67 11.61
C PHE A 359 18.42 14.32 12.11
N GLU A 360 18.85 14.09 13.36
CA GLU A 360 20.12 14.64 13.84
C GLU A 360 21.27 14.31 12.89
N MET A 361 21.32 13.11 12.30
CA MET A 361 22.38 12.73 11.36
C MET A 361 22.35 13.45 10.00
N LEU A 362 21.17 13.80 9.48
CA LEU A 362 21.00 14.48 8.19
C LEU A 362 21.11 16.00 8.35
N GLY A 363 20.60 16.55 9.46
CA GLY A 363 20.88 17.90 9.93
C GLY A 363 22.37 18.12 10.18
N PHE A 364 23.06 17.19 10.86
CA PHE A 364 24.51 17.25 11.11
C PHE A 364 25.33 17.02 9.83
N ALA A 365 24.83 16.25 8.86
CA ALA A 365 25.45 16.11 7.55
C ALA A 365 25.33 17.41 6.73
N MET A 366 24.15 18.06 6.73
CA MET A 366 23.96 19.36 6.09
C MET A 366 24.69 20.50 6.81
N GLU A 367 24.73 20.52 8.15
CA GLU A 367 25.50 21.50 8.93
C GLU A 367 27.01 21.32 8.74
N ASN A 368 27.53 20.08 8.76
CA ASN A 368 28.93 19.83 8.43
C ASN A 368 29.24 20.13 6.95
N TRP A 369 28.26 19.98 6.05
CA TRP A 369 28.41 20.33 4.64
C TRP A 369 28.42 21.85 4.43
N ILE A 370 27.54 22.59 5.10
CA ILE A 370 27.56 24.06 5.16
C ILE A 370 28.90 24.54 5.75
N MET A 371 29.34 23.94 6.86
CA MET A 371 30.60 24.30 7.54
C MET A 371 31.87 23.87 6.77
N ARG A 372 31.78 22.93 5.82
CA ARG A 372 32.91 22.51 4.97
C ARG A 372 33.01 23.29 3.66
N TYR A 373 31.91 23.82 3.14
CA TYR A 373 31.83 24.27 1.74
C TYR A 373 31.15 25.64 1.54
N CYS A 374 30.68 26.29 2.60
CA CYS A 374 30.44 27.73 2.68
C CYS A 374 31.47 28.36 3.62
#